data_AF-E3GMN7-F1
#
_entry.id   AF-E3GMN7-F1
#
_cell.length_a   1.000
_cell.length_b   1.000
_cell.length_c   1.000
_cell.angle_alpha   90.00
_cell.angle_beta   90.00
_cell.angle_gamma   90.00
#
_symmetry.space_group_name_H-M   'P 1'
#
loop_
_entity.id
_entity.type
_entity.pdbx_description
1 polymer ?
#
loop_
_entity_poly.entity_id
_entity_poly.type
_entity_poly.pdbx_seq_one_letter_code
_entity_poly.pdbx_strand_id
1 'polypeptide(L)' 'MKERYKTPSAVFAIFFKNNQVLLQKRQNTGYMDGYYDFAASPRRTK' A
#
# COMPACT_ATOMS: atom_id res chain seq x y z
N MET A 1 -13.26 29.46 -1.86
CA MET A 1 -13.45 28.01 -2.12
C MET A 1 -12.80 27.24 -0.98
N LYS A 2 -13.57 26.48 -0.20
CA LYS A 2 -13.05 25.70 0.93
C LYS A 2 -12.39 24.45 0.35
N GLU A 3 -11.07 24.39 0.29
CA GLU A 3 -10.37 23.17 -0.14
C GLU A 3 -10.78 22.03 0.80
N ARG A 4 -11.44 21.02 0.24
CA ARG A 4 -11.76 19.80 0.97
C ARG A 4 -10.44 19.05 1.15
N TYR A 5 -9.94 18.97 2.38
CA TYR A 5 -8.75 18.17 2.70
C TYR A 5 -8.95 16.74 2.17
N LYS A 6 -8.26 16.41 1.08
CA LYS A 6 -8.24 15.04 0.54
C LYS A 6 -7.27 14.26 1.41
N THR A 7 -7.78 13.49 2.36
CA THR A 7 -6.96 12.53 3.11
C THR A 7 -6.52 11.44 2.12
N PRO A 8 -5.21 11.27 1.88
CA PRO A 8 -4.73 10.15 1.08
C PRO A 8 -5.18 8.85 1.75
N SER A 9 -5.84 7.99 0.97
CA SER A 9 -6.28 6.67 1.43
C SER A 9 -5.54 5.60 0.64
N ALA A 10 -5.07 4.59 1.37
CA ALA A 10 -4.39 3.44 0.80
C ALA A 10 -5.20 2.18 1.16
N VAL A 11 -5.27 1.25 0.22
CA VAL A 11 -5.87 -0.06 0.43
C VAL A 11 -4.76 -1.11 0.39
N PHE A 12 -4.77 -2.00 1.37
CA PHE A 12 -3.83 -3.10 1.48
C PHE A 12 -4.58 -4.41 1.26
N ALA A 13 -4.08 -5.23 0.33
CA ALA A 13 -4.54 -6.60 0.15
C ALA A 13 -3.71 -7.53 1.02
N ILE A 14 -4.37 -8.36 1.83
CA ILE A 14 -3.73 -9.34 2.70
C ILE A 14 -4.16 -10.73 2.23
N PHE A 15 -3.19 -11.54 1.82
CA PHE A 15 -3.43 -12.90 1.35
C PHE A 15 -2.92 -13.91 2.37
N PHE A 16 -3.79 -14.84 2.74
CA PHE A 16 -3.48 -15.92 3.67
C PHE A 16 -3.51 -17.28 2.97
N LYS A 17 -2.54 -18.13 3.26
CA LYS A 17 -2.52 -19.53 2.82
C LYS A 17 -1.72 -20.36 3.81
N ASN A 18 -2.25 -21.50 4.25
CA ASN A 18 -1.55 -22.45 5.14
C ASN A 18 -0.88 -21.78 6.36
N ASN A 19 -1.61 -20.91 7.07
CA ASN A 19 -1.11 -20.15 8.22
C ASN A 19 0.09 -19.21 7.92
N GLN A 20 0.29 -18.86 6.65
CA GLN A 20 1.28 -17.89 6.18
C GLN A 20 0.59 -16.69 5.53
N VAL A 21 1.28 -15.55 5.55
CA VAL A 21 0.83 -14.31 4.91
C VAL A 21 1.79 -13.92 3.80
N LEU A 22 1.24 -13.48 2.66
CA LEU A 22 2.05 -13.01 1.54
C LEU A 22 2.44 -11.54 1.76
N LEU A 23 3.74 -11.26 1.70
CA LEU A 23 4.31 -9.92 1.69
C LEU A 23 5.05 -9.67 0.38
N GLN A 24 5.06 -8.42 -0.08
CA GLN A 24 5.89 -7.99 -1.20
C GLN A 24 7.16 -7.31 -0.68
N LYS A 25 8.27 -7.46 -1.40
CA LYS A 25 9.50 -6.69 -1.14
C LYS A 25 9.47 -5.41 -1.96
N ARG A 26 9.62 -4.26 -1.29
CA ARG A 26 9.61 -2.95 -1.92
C ARG A 26 10.88 -2.76 -2.78
N GLN A 27 10.70 -2.27 -3.99
CA GLN A 27 11.80 -2.00 -4.92
C GLN A 27 11.47 -0.81 -5.82
N ASN A 28 12.49 0.00 -6.14
CA ASN A 28 12.41 1.15 -7.04
C ASN A 28 11.37 2.20 -6.62
N THR A 29 11.08 2.33 -5.33
CA THR A 29 10.15 3.34 -4.82
C THR A 29 10.88 4.60 -4.35
N GLY A 30 12.19 4.52 -4.10
CA GLY A 30 12.97 5.60 -3.49
C GLY A 30 12.66 5.80 -2.00
N TYR A 31 11.80 4.97 -1.41
CA TYR A 31 11.37 5.06 -0.01
C TYR A 31 11.15 3.68 0.61
N MET A 32 11.95 3.32 1.60
CA MET A 32 11.93 2.00 2.26
C MET A 32 12.11 0.82 1.29
N ASP A 33 12.93 0.99 0.25
CA ASP A 33 13.29 -0.12 -0.63
C ASP A 33 14.04 -1.20 0.17
N GLY A 34 13.77 -2.48 -0.15
CA GLY A 34 14.30 -3.63 0.58
C GLY A 34 13.45 -4.13 1.75
N TYR A 35 12.49 -3.33 2.23
CA TYR A 35 11.56 -3.71 3.29
C TYR A 35 10.40 -4.55 2.74
N TYR A 36 9.80 -5.36 3.60
CA TYR A 36 8.59 -6.12 3.28
C TYR A 36 7.33 -5.35 3.71
N ASP A 37 6.34 -5.27 2.82
CA ASP A 37 5.01 -4.73 3.14
C ASP A 37 3.88 -5.57 2.53
N PHE A 38 2.65 -5.25 2.90
CA PHE A 38 1.48 -5.81 2.23
C PHE A 38 1.30 -5.18 0.86
N ALA A 39 0.73 -5.93 -0.08
CA ALA A 39 0.39 -5.42 -1.41
C ALA A 39 -0.52 -4.18 -1.27
N ALA A 40 0.06 -3.00 -1.47
CA ALA A 40 -0.59 -1.72 -1.24
C ALA A 40 -0.84 -1.00 -2.57
N SER A 41 -2.02 -0.39 -2.71
CA SER A 41 -2.31 0.50 -3.83
C SER A 41 -2.98 1.79 -3.33
N PRO A 42 -2.47 2.98 -3.71
CA PRO A 42 -3.13 4.23 -3.39
C PRO A 42 -4.47 4.32 -4.12
N ARG A 43 -5.51 4.78 -3.42
CA ARG A 43 -6.82 4.97 -4.04
C ARG A 43 -6.77 6.18 -4.98
N ARG A 44 -6.71 5.96 -6.29
CA ARG A 44 -6.94 7.03 -7.28
C ARG A 44 -8.42 7.39 -7.30
N THR A 45 -8.74 8.62 -6.90
CA THR A 45 -10.03 9.26 -7.20
C THR A 45 -9.90 9.94 -8.56
N LYS A 46 -10.74 9.55 -9.53
CA LYS A 46 -10.87 10.24 -10.82
C LYS A 46 -11.51 11.61 -10.63
#